data_AF-A0A952PSC2-F1
#
_entry.id   AF-A0A952PSC2-F1
#
_cell.length_a   1.000
_cell.length_b   1.000
_cell.length_c   1.000
_cell.angle_alpha   90.00
_cell.angle_beta   90.00
_cell.angle_gamma   90.00
#
_symmetry.space_group_name_H-M   'P 1'
#
loop_
_entity.id
_entity.type
_entity.pdbx_description
1 polymer ?
#
loop_
_entity_poly.entity_id
_entity_poly.type
_entity_poly.pdbx_seq_one_letter_code
_entity_poly.pdbx_strand_id
1 'polypeptide(L)'
;MERTSQLGIALAVLGGVIAFMGLFPGVIGLDQAQGVGLFQMTVILLGFCLLILGAATFVQLNYYAGRKHTLGQEIALRLSMTGLIISIVSGYADILGIGSHPPFGEQRPLLGSVQVVGLVGGFVIASVGIILFALLGQSDHDEPNQTT
;
A
#
# COMPACT_ATOMS: atom_id res chain seq x y z
N MET A 1 -20.93 12.26 -8.77
CA MET A 1 -19.55 11.81 -9.10
C MET A 1 -18.49 12.48 -8.22
N GLU A 2 -18.68 13.74 -7.77
CA GLU A 2 -17.71 14.41 -6.87
C GLU A 2 -17.46 13.68 -5.53
N ARG A 3 -18.51 13.22 -4.84
CA ARG A 3 -18.36 12.61 -3.50
C ARG A 3 -17.64 11.27 -3.49
N THR A 4 -17.72 10.52 -4.58
CA THR A 4 -17.09 9.20 -4.70
C THR A 4 -15.59 9.32 -4.99
N SER A 5 -15.18 10.32 -5.78
CA SER A 5 -13.75 10.62 -6.01
C SER A 5 -13.07 11.13 -4.74
N GLN A 6 -13.77 11.97 -3.97
CA GLN A 6 -13.30 12.43 -2.65
C GLN A 6 -13.06 11.28 -1.66
N LEU A 7 -13.85 10.20 -1.74
CA LEU A 7 -13.68 9.03 -0.89
C LEU A 7 -12.36 8.31 -1.14
N GLY A 8 -11.94 8.17 -2.40
CA GLY A 8 -10.65 7.56 -2.74
C GLY A 8 -9.46 8.35 -2.20
N ILE A 9 -9.48 9.68 -2.37
CA ILE A 9 -8.47 10.58 -1.81
C ILE A 9 -8.47 10.52 -0.28
N ALA A 10 -9.65 10.59 0.35
CA ALA A 10 -9.77 10.53 1.80
C ALA A 10 -9.20 9.22 2.36
N LEU A 11 -9.47 8.08 1.71
CA LEU A 11 -8.88 6.79 2.09
C LEU A 11 -7.36 6.79 1.92
N ALA A 12 -6.85 7.32 0.80
CA ALA A 12 -5.42 7.35 0.53
C ALA A 12 -4.67 8.20 1.55
N VAL A 13 -5.21 9.39 1.85
CA VAL A 13 -4.67 10.31 2.87
C VAL A 13 -4.73 9.66 4.25
N LEU A 14 -5.87 9.07 4.62
CA LEU A 14 -6.03 8.36 5.90
C LEU A 14 -5.01 7.23 6.03
N GLY A 15 -4.84 6.41 4.98
CA GLY A 15 -3.84 5.35 4.93
C GLY A 15 -2.42 5.86 5.09
N GLY A 16 -2.08 6.96 4.41
CA GLY A 16 -0.79 7.64 4.55
C GLY A 16 -0.53 8.16 5.97
N VAL A 17 -1.53 8.79 6.59
CA VAL A 17 -1.43 9.27 7.98
C VAL A 17 -1.22 8.10 8.95
N ILE A 18 -2.00 7.02 8.80
CA ILE A 18 -1.87 5.81 9.63
C ILE A 18 -0.48 5.19 9.46
N ALA A 19 -0.01 5.04 8.21
CA ALA A 19 1.33 4.51 7.94
C ALA A 19 2.42 5.37 8.58
N PHE A 20 2.29 6.70 8.51
CA PHE A 20 3.23 7.65 9.11
C PHE A 20 3.25 7.55 10.65
N MET A 21 2.08 7.46 11.28
CA MET A 21 1.97 7.25 12.74
C MET A 21 2.61 5.93 13.18
N GLY A 22 2.44 4.87 12.38
CA GLY A 22 3.12 3.60 12.61
C GLY A 22 4.64 3.69 12.41
N LEU A 23 5.12 4.43 11.41
CA LEU A 23 6.56 4.57 11.18
C LEU A 23 7.24 5.39 12.27
N PHE A 24 6.56 6.40 12.79
CA PHE A 24 7.06 7.31 13.82
C PHE A 24 6.13 7.36 15.03
N PRO A 25 6.10 6.32 15.88
CA PRO A 25 5.26 6.30 17.08
C PRO A 25 5.64 7.42 18.07
N GLY A 26 6.85 7.99 17.97
CA GLY A 26 7.25 9.16 18.76
C GLY A 26 6.41 10.41 18.47
N VAL A 27 5.79 10.52 17.30
CA VAL A 27 4.91 11.66 16.93
C VAL A 27 3.63 11.69 17.77
N ILE A 28 3.20 10.52 18.26
CA ILE A 28 2.01 10.36 19.10
C ILE A 28 2.35 10.25 20.59
N GLY A 29 3.61 10.51 20.97
CA GLY A 29 4.06 10.46 22.36
C GLY A 29 4.07 9.05 22.96
N LEU A 30 4.07 7.99 22.13
CA LEU A 30 4.23 6.63 22.61
C LEU A 30 5.72 6.33 22.82
N ASP A 31 6.07 6.02 24.07
CA ASP A 31 7.42 5.56 24.41
C ASP A 31 7.68 4.18 23.78
N GLN A 32 8.92 3.94 23.32
CA GLN A 32 9.31 2.66 22.72
C GLN A 32 9.43 1.56 23.78
N ALA A 33 8.29 1.12 24.31
CA ALA A 33 8.21 0.00 25.24
C ALA A 33 8.37 -1.34 24.49
N GLN A 34 9.05 -2.29 25.14
CA GLN A 34 9.25 -3.65 24.64
C GLN A 34 7.88 -4.32 24.40
N GLY A 35 7.49 -4.48 23.13
CA GLY A 35 6.17 -4.99 22.72
C GLY A 35 5.41 -4.08 21.74
N VAL A 36 5.79 -2.80 21.61
CA VAL A 36 5.15 -1.85 20.67
C VAL A 36 5.42 -2.22 19.20
N GLY A 37 6.51 -2.92 18.90
CA GLY A 37 6.92 -3.25 17.52
C GLY A 37 5.88 -4.02 16.71
N LEU A 38 5.13 -4.95 17.33
CA LEU A 38 4.06 -5.67 16.64
C LEU A 38 2.90 -4.76 16.26
N PHE A 39 2.39 -4.00 17.24
CA PHE A 39 1.31 -3.05 16.99
C PHE A 39 1.73 -2.00 15.96
N GLN A 40 2.99 -1.54 16.06
CA GLN A 40 3.61 -0.63 15.11
C GLN A 40 3.60 -1.20 13.69
N MET A 41 4.02 -2.45 13.51
CA MET A 41 3.99 -3.13 12.21
C MET A 41 2.57 -3.29 11.67
N THR A 42 1.61 -3.64 12.51
CA THR A 42 0.20 -3.73 12.12
C THR A 42 -0.33 -2.38 11.64
N VAL A 43 -0.02 -1.29 12.34
CA VAL A 43 -0.43 0.07 11.96
C VAL A 43 0.21 0.48 10.63
N ILE A 44 1.51 0.22 10.43
CA ILE A 44 2.18 0.51 9.15
C ILE A 44 1.50 -0.24 7.99
N LEU A 45 1.30 -1.55 8.14
CA LEU A 45 0.71 -2.40 7.10
C LEU A 45 -0.75 -2.04 6.81
N LEU A 46 -1.54 -1.70 7.85
CA LEU A 46 -2.89 -1.20 7.69
C LEU A 46 -2.89 0.10 6.87
N GLY A 47 -1.96 1.00 7.18
CA GLY A 47 -1.77 2.24 6.43
C GLY A 47 -1.43 1.99 4.96
N PHE A 48 -0.52 1.06 4.66
CA PHE A 48 -0.19 0.67 3.28
C PHE A 48 -1.40 0.11 2.53
N CYS A 49 -2.16 -0.78 3.15
CA CYS A 49 -3.38 -1.34 2.55
C CYS A 49 -4.41 -0.25 2.23
N LEU A 50 -4.67 0.66 3.18
CA LEU A 50 -5.61 1.77 2.98
C LEU A 50 -5.11 2.76 1.92
N LEU A 51 -3.81 3.03 1.89
CA LEU A 51 -3.20 3.92 0.91
C LEU A 51 -3.35 3.36 -0.51
N ILE A 52 -2.97 2.10 -0.72
CA ILE A 52 -3.08 1.43 -2.01
C ILE A 52 -4.55 1.29 -2.44
N LEU A 53 -5.45 0.94 -1.51
CA LEU A 53 -6.88 0.83 -1.78
C LEU A 53 -7.49 2.18 -2.15
N GLY A 54 -7.13 3.25 -1.43
CA GLY A 54 -7.56 4.61 -1.70
C GLY A 54 -7.08 5.09 -3.06
N ALA A 55 -5.80 4.85 -3.38
CA ALA A 55 -5.23 5.19 -4.67
C ALA A 55 -5.90 4.43 -5.83
N ALA A 56 -6.12 3.12 -5.69
CA ALA A 56 -6.82 2.31 -6.69
C ALA A 56 -8.27 2.79 -6.90
N THR A 57 -8.98 3.08 -5.81
CA THR A 57 -10.36 3.57 -5.84
C THR A 57 -10.44 4.95 -6.49
N PHE A 58 -9.50 5.85 -6.16
CA PHE A 58 -9.41 7.17 -6.77
C PHE A 58 -9.20 7.08 -8.29
N VAL A 59 -8.22 6.27 -8.74
CA VAL A 59 -7.94 6.10 -10.16
C VAL A 59 -9.15 5.51 -10.88
N GLN A 60 -9.76 4.47 -10.32
CA GLN A 60 -10.93 3.82 -10.90
C GLN A 60 -12.13 4.76 -11.06
N LEU A 61 -12.42 5.57 -10.04
CA LEU A 61 -13.59 6.44 -10.03
C LEU A 61 -13.38 7.74 -10.82
N ASN A 62 -12.14 8.23 -10.92
CA ASN A 62 -11.86 9.50 -11.57
C ASN A 62 -11.58 9.34 -13.07
N TYR A 63 -10.88 8.26 -13.46
CA TYR A 63 -10.43 8.07 -14.84
C TYR A 63 -11.21 6.98 -15.59
N TYR A 64 -11.75 5.98 -14.88
CA TYR A 64 -12.32 4.77 -15.51
C TYR A 64 -13.72 4.41 -15.02
N ALA A 65 -14.49 5.39 -14.53
CA ALA A 65 -15.84 5.15 -14.02
C ALA A 65 -16.76 4.56 -15.10
N GLY A 66 -17.28 3.36 -14.84
CA GLY A 66 -18.19 2.66 -15.76
C GLY A 66 -17.52 2.02 -16.98
N ARG A 67 -16.17 2.02 -17.06
CA ARG A 67 -15.42 1.35 -18.13
C ARG A 67 -14.98 -0.05 -17.69
N LYS A 68 -14.88 -0.97 -18.65
CA LYS A 68 -14.27 -2.29 -18.43
C LYS A 68 -12.76 -2.13 -18.35
N HIS A 69 -12.12 -2.88 -17.45
CA HIS A 69 -10.68 -2.89 -17.31
C HIS A 69 -10.01 -3.50 -18.54
N THR A 70 -8.88 -2.93 -18.94
CA THR A 70 -8.01 -3.55 -19.94
C THR A 70 -7.24 -4.72 -19.28
N LEU A 71 -6.77 -5.68 -20.08
CA LEU A 71 -5.89 -6.76 -19.57
C LEU A 71 -4.67 -6.19 -18.83
N GLY A 72 -4.13 -5.09 -19.34
CA GLY A 72 -3.02 -4.37 -18.70
C GLY A 72 -3.36 -3.85 -17.30
N GLN A 73 -4.55 -3.27 -17.12
CA GLN A 73 -5.05 -2.82 -15.83
C GLN A 73 -5.26 -3.98 -14.86
N GLU A 74 -5.82 -5.10 -15.31
CA GLU A 74 -5.98 -6.28 -14.45
C GLU A 74 -4.64 -6.86 -13.98
N ILE A 75 -3.63 -6.90 -14.86
CA ILE A 75 -2.28 -7.33 -14.51
C ILE A 75 -1.64 -6.36 -13.51
N ALA A 76 -1.79 -5.06 -13.74
CA ALA A 76 -1.26 -4.02 -12.85
C ALA A 76 -1.88 -4.09 -11.44
N LEU A 77 -3.18 -4.35 -11.35
CA LEU A 77 -3.86 -4.56 -10.08
C LEU A 77 -3.35 -5.80 -9.34
N ARG A 78 -3.15 -6.91 -10.06
CA ARG A 78 -2.57 -8.14 -9.47
C ARG A 78 -1.14 -7.92 -8.98
N LEU A 79 -0.32 -7.21 -9.75
CA LEU A 79 1.03 -6.84 -9.34
C LEU A 79 1.01 -5.98 -8.07
N SER A 80 0.03 -5.08 -7.96
CA SER A 80 -0.15 -4.27 -6.76
C SER A 80 -0.46 -5.14 -5.53
N MET A 81 -1.41 -6.07 -5.68
CA MET A 81 -1.82 -6.99 -4.63
C MET A 81 -0.69 -7.92 -4.19
N THR A 82 0.11 -8.45 -5.12
CA THR A 82 1.25 -9.30 -4.77
C THR A 82 2.32 -8.51 -4.03
N GLY A 83 2.61 -7.27 -4.42
CA GLY A 83 3.49 -6.37 -3.66
C GLY A 83 3.02 -6.14 -2.23
N LEU A 84 1.71 -5.91 -2.02
CA LEU A 84 1.14 -5.80 -0.68
C LEU A 84 1.32 -7.09 0.13
N ILE A 85 1.08 -8.25 -0.46
CA ILE A 85 1.28 -9.54 0.21
C ILE A 85 2.74 -9.73 0.61
N ILE A 86 3.69 -9.41 -0.28
CA ILE A 86 5.13 -9.45 0.03
C ILE A 86 5.44 -8.56 1.23
N SER A 87 4.86 -7.36 1.27
CA SER A 87 5.03 -6.42 2.38
C SER A 87 4.52 -6.98 3.70
N ILE A 88 3.31 -7.56 3.69
CA ILE A 88 2.64 -8.12 4.87
C ILE A 88 3.43 -9.32 5.41
N VAL A 89 3.80 -10.26 4.54
CA VAL A 89 4.54 -11.46 4.92
C VAL A 89 5.91 -11.07 5.47
N SER A 90 6.59 -10.12 4.83
CA SER A 90 7.87 -9.63 5.33
C SER A 90 7.71 -8.90 6.66
N GLY A 91 6.74 -7.99 6.79
CA GLY A 91 6.49 -7.26 8.04
C GLY A 91 6.22 -8.18 9.23
N TYR A 92 5.52 -9.30 9.01
CA TYR A 92 5.22 -10.30 10.04
C TYR A 92 6.20 -11.48 10.10
N ALA A 93 7.34 -11.43 9.40
CA ALA A 93 8.26 -12.57 9.31
C ALA A 93 8.72 -13.11 10.67
N ASP A 94 9.01 -12.23 11.64
CA ASP A 94 9.42 -12.63 13.00
C ASP A 94 8.29 -13.37 13.75
N ILE A 95 7.03 -12.97 13.55
CA ILE A 95 5.86 -13.62 14.18
C ILE A 95 5.57 -14.97 13.55
N LEU A 96 5.79 -15.07 12.24
CA LEU A 96 5.63 -16.31 11.48
C LEU A 96 6.76 -17.32 11.75
N GLY A 97 7.77 -16.96 12.55
CA GLY A 97 8.92 -17.82 12.85
C GLY A 97 9.91 -17.98 11.69
N ILE A 98 9.78 -17.14 10.65
CA ILE A 98 10.68 -17.07 9.48
C ILE A 98 11.78 -16.03 9.71
N GLY A 99 11.55 -15.11 10.65
CA GLY A 99 12.42 -13.98 10.96
C GLY A 99 13.69 -14.34 11.71
N SER A 100 14.60 -13.36 11.80
CA SER A 100 15.98 -13.54 12.26
C SER A 100 16.14 -13.39 13.77
N HIS A 101 15.17 -12.77 14.45
CA HIS A 101 15.23 -12.46 15.87
C HIS A 101 14.06 -13.11 16.62
N PRO A 102 14.33 -14.02 17.58
CA PRO A 102 13.27 -14.61 18.38
C PRO A 102 12.64 -13.54 19.30
N PRO A 103 11.31 -13.57 19.51
CA PRO A 103 10.59 -12.56 20.31
C PRO A 103 11.00 -12.51 21.81
N PHE A 104 11.83 -13.46 22.28
CA PHE A 104 12.19 -13.61 23.70
C PHE A 104 13.69 -13.44 24.01
N GLY A 105 14.48 -12.91 23.08
CA GLY A 105 15.91 -12.66 23.31
C GLY A 105 16.32 -11.29 22.78
N GLU A 106 16.72 -10.41 23.70
CA GLU A 106 17.29 -9.06 23.50
C GLU A 106 16.32 -7.86 23.55
N GLN A 107 16.86 -6.78 24.14
CA GLN A 107 16.16 -5.63 24.71
C GLN A 107 15.59 -4.64 23.67
N ARG A 108 15.63 -4.96 22.38
CA ARG A 108 15.04 -4.15 21.31
C ARG A 108 14.47 -5.06 20.21
N PRO A 109 13.19 -4.93 19.84
CA PRO A 109 12.67 -5.50 18.60
C PRO A 109 13.38 -4.83 17.42
N LEU A 110 14.47 -5.43 16.95
CA LEU A 110 15.22 -4.99 15.79
C LEU A 110 14.68 -5.72 14.58
N LEU A 111 14.04 -4.98 13.68
CA LEU A 111 13.63 -5.51 12.38
C LEU A 111 14.86 -6.01 11.65
N GLY A 112 14.84 -7.27 11.20
CA GLY A 112 15.93 -7.81 10.39
C GLY A 112 16.08 -7.02 9.10
N SER A 113 17.31 -6.81 8.61
CA SER A 113 17.54 -6.07 7.36
C SER A 113 16.75 -6.65 6.17
N VAL A 114 16.63 -7.98 6.11
CA VAL A 114 15.83 -8.68 5.09
C VAL A 114 14.33 -8.39 5.23
N GLN A 115 13.84 -8.26 6.45
CA GLN A 115 12.46 -7.91 6.77
C GLN A 115 12.11 -6.51 6.26
N VAL A 116 13.00 -5.54 6.50
CA VAL A 116 12.86 -4.17 6.03
C VAL A 116 12.88 -4.11 4.50
N VAL A 117 13.81 -4.82 3.87
CA VAL A 117 13.90 -4.91 2.41
C VAL A 117 12.62 -5.51 1.82
N GLY A 118 12.09 -6.58 2.42
CA GLY A 118 10.84 -7.20 1.96
C GLY A 118 9.62 -6.29 2.18
N LEU A 119 9.54 -5.61 3.33
CA LEU A 119 8.46 -4.67 3.66
C LEU A 119 8.43 -3.49 2.68
N VAL A 120 9.57 -2.81 2.52
CA VAL A 120 9.67 -1.63 1.65
C VAL A 120 9.63 -2.03 0.19
N GLY A 121 10.32 -3.10 -0.20
CA GLY A 121 10.34 -3.61 -1.57
C GLY A 121 8.96 -4.05 -2.03
N GLY A 122 8.21 -4.78 -1.20
CA GLY A 122 6.82 -5.12 -1.46
C GLY A 122 5.94 -3.88 -1.65
N PHE A 123 6.12 -2.86 -0.81
CA PHE A 123 5.32 -1.63 -0.89
C PHE A 123 5.63 -0.83 -2.15
N VAL A 124 6.89 -0.81 -2.58
CA VAL A 124 7.30 -0.22 -3.86
C VAL A 124 6.66 -0.95 -5.02
N ILE A 125 6.70 -2.30 -5.04
CA ILE A 125 6.02 -3.10 -6.06
C ILE A 125 4.51 -2.81 -6.06
N ALA A 126 3.90 -2.72 -4.89
CA ALA A 126 2.48 -2.39 -4.74
C ALA A 126 2.12 -1.03 -5.38
N SER A 127 2.94 -0.03 -5.08
CA SER A 127 2.80 1.34 -5.56
C SER A 127 3.00 1.42 -7.08
N VAL A 128 4.02 0.74 -7.61
CA VAL A 128 4.27 0.62 -9.06
C VAL A 128 3.07 -0.02 -9.75
N GLY A 129 2.47 -1.07 -9.17
CA GLY A 129 1.25 -1.68 -9.70
C GLY A 129 0.09 -0.68 -9.86
N ILE A 130 -0.13 0.20 -8.88
CA ILE A 130 -1.17 1.25 -8.99
C ILE A 130 -0.81 2.32 -10.02
N ILE A 131 0.47 2.72 -10.12
CA ILE A 131 0.92 3.66 -11.15
C ILE A 131 0.68 3.07 -12.54
N LEU A 132 1.03 1.80 -12.76
CA LEU A 132 0.75 1.10 -14.01
C LEU A 132 -0.75 0.98 -14.28
N PHE A 133 -1.57 0.73 -13.27
CA PHE A 133 -3.02 0.69 -13.40
C PHE A 133 -3.59 2.04 -13.89
N ALA A 134 -3.04 3.15 -13.39
CA ALA A 134 -3.40 4.48 -13.85
C ALA A 134 -2.97 4.76 -15.29
N LEU A 135 -1.76 4.31 -15.69
CA LEU A 135 -1.18 4.56 -17.00
C LEU A 135 -1.72 3.67 -18.13
N LEU A 136 -2.06 2.41 -17.84
CA LEU A 136 -2.48 1.43 -18.86
C LEU A 136 -3.97 1.48 -19.21
N GLY A 137 -4.72 2.39 -18.59
CA GLY A 137 -6.09 2.62 -19.00
C GLY A 137 -6.16 3.59 -20.18
N GLN A 138 -7.01 3.26 -21.15
CA GLN A 138 -7.26 4.12 -22.30
C GLN A 138 -8.24 5.23 -21.87
N SER A 139 -7.84 6.48 -22.09
CA SER A 139 -8.74 7.63 -22.04
C SER A 139 -8.95 8.10 -23.47
N ASP A 140 -10.19 8.04 -23.97
CA ASP A 140 -10.53 8.47 -25.35
C ASP A 140 -10.39 10.00 -25.48
N HIS A 141 -9.17 10.50 -25.57
CA HIS A 141 -8.89 11.77 -26.26
C HIS A 141 -8.41 11.56 -27.69
N ASP A 142 -8.45 10.31 -28.18
CA ASP A 142 -8.01 9.91 -29.52
C ASP A 142 -9.17 9.44 -30.43
N GLU A 143 -10.31 10.14 -30.42
CA GLU A 143 -11.18 10.17 -31.60
C GLU A 143 -10.84 11.43 -32.42
N PRO A 144 -9.94 11.35 -33.43
CA PRO A 144 -9.94 12.37 -34.47
C PRO A 144 -11.30 12.26 -35.17
N ASN A 145 -12.12 13.30 -35.00
CA ASN A 145 -13.32 13.56 -35.77
C ASN A 145 -12.99 13.47 -37.28
N GLN A 146 -13.15 12.29 -37.86
CA GLN A 146 -13.16 12.09 -39.30
C GLN A 146 -14.61 11.84 -39.72
N THR A 147 -15.38 12.93 -39.73
CA THR A 147 -16.54 13.06 -40.59
C THR A 147 -16.29 14.20 -41.56
N THR A 148 -15.80 13.89 -42.77
CA THR A 148 -16.35 14.34 -44.05
C THR A 148 -15.56 13.77 -45.23
#